data_AF-A0A645J3F8-F1
#
_entry.id   AF-A0A645J3F8-F1
#
_cell.length_a   1.000
_cell.length_b   1.000
_cell.length_c   1.000
_cell.angle_alpha   90.00
_cell.angle_beta   90.00
_cell.angle_gamma   90.00
#
_symmetry.space_group_name_H-M   'P 1'
#
loop_
_entity.id
_entity.type
_entity.pdbx_description
1 polymer ?
#
loop_
_entity_poly.entity_id
_entity_poly.type
_entity_poly.pdbx_seq_one_letter_code
_entity_poly.pdbx_strand_id
1 'polypeptide(L)' 'MEPYSNFEMGDRYLRTLMAFLGIRDFTTIDANGLDVIGNDVEAIVNDAISRAVDLAATF' A
#
# COMPACT_ATOMS: atom_id res chain seq x y z
N MET A 1 -10.17 -7.91 9.00
CA MET A 1 -11.21 -8.10 7.98
C MET A 1 -12.03 -6.82 8.01
N GLU A 2 -11.54 -5.78 7.34
CA GLU A 2 -12.26 -4.51 7.23
C GLU A 2 -13.09 -4.58 5.95
N PRO A 3 -14.41 -4.29 5.97
CA PRO A 3 -15.27 -4.41 4.80
C PRO A 3 -14.76 -3.64 3.57
N TYR A 4 -13.96 -2.58 3.78
CA TYR A 4 -13.35 -1.76 2.73
C TYR A 4 -12.23 -2.44 1.95
N SER A 5 -11.48 -3.37 2.55
CA SER A 5 -10.39 -4.05 1.83
C SER A 5 -10.90 -4.91 0.68
N ASN A 6 -12.18 -5.31 0.73
CA ASN A 6 -12.84 -6.03 -0.35
C ASN A 6 -13.18 -5.15 -1.56
N PHE A 7 -13.29 -3.84 -1.36
CA PHE A 7 -13.58 -2.85 -2.41
C PHE A 7 -12.32 -2.19 -3.00
N GLU A 8 -11.16 -2.37 -2.36
CA GLU A 8 -9.87 -1.95 -2.93
C GLU A 8 -9.64 -2.69 -4.25
N MET A 9 -9.42 -1.92 -5.32
CA MET A 9 -9.20 -2.44 -6.68
C MET A 9 -7.94 -1.90 -7.36
N GLY A 10 -7.27 -0.90 -6.79
CA GLY A 10 -6.06 -0.31 -7.37
C GLY A 10 -4.90 -1.30 -7.35
N ASP A 11 -4.49 -1.75 -6.17
CA ASP A 11 -3.42 -2.74 -5.99
C ASP A 11 -3.78 -4.08 -6.65
N ARG A 12 -5.04 -4.53 -6.50
CA ARG A 12 -5.51 -5.78 -7.14
C ARG A 12 -5.43 -5.75 -8.66
N TYR A 13 -5.86 -4.64 -9.27
CA TYR A 13 -5.78 -4.48 -10.71
C TYR A 13 -4.32 -4.43 -11.17
N LEU A 14 -3.48 -3.68 -10.46
CA LEU A 14 -2.05 -3.60 -10.76
C LEU A 14 -1.37 -4.96 -10.64
N ARG A 15 -1.65 -5.74 -9.59
CA ARG A 15 -1.15 -7.12 -9.43
C ARG A 15 -1.53 -8.01 -10.59
N THR A 16 -2.78 -7.93 -11.03
CA THR A 16 -3.27 -8.73 -12.17
C THR A 16 -2.55 -8.34 -13.46
N LEU A 17 -2.42 -7.04 -13.73
CA LEU A 17 -1.77 -6.54 -14.93
C LEU A 17 -0.26 -6.86 -14.94
N MET A 18 0.42 -6.63 -13.82
CA MET A 18 1.86 -6.93 -13.67
C MET A 18 2.11 -8.43 -13.84
N ALA A 19 1.29 -9.28 -13.20
CA ALA A 19 1.39 -10.73 -13.35
C ALA A 19 1.15 -11.19 -14.79
N PHE A 20 0.21 -10.56 -15.50
CA PHE A 20 -0.04 -10.80 -16.92
C PHE A 20 1.19 -10.44 -17.78
N LEU A 21 1.89 -9.36 -17.45
CA LEU A 21 3.13 -8.93 -18.11
C LEU A 21 4.37 -9.73 -17.67
N GLY A 22 4.22 -10.69 -16.76
CA GLY A 22 5.32 -11.52 -16.25
C GLY A 22 6.05 -10.95 -15.03
N ILE A 23 5.65 -9.78 -14.54
CA ILE A 23 6.19 -9.17 -13.32
C ILE A 23 5.37 -9.67 -12.14
N ARG A 24 5.95 -10.61 -11.38
CA ARG A 24 5.27 -11.23 -10.22
C ARG A 24 5.85 -10.78 -8.88
N ASP A 25 7.09 -10.31 -8.91
CA ASP A 25 7.80 -9.85 -7.72
C ASP A 25 7.80 -8.33 -7.68
N PHE A 26 6.83 -7.78 -6.94
CA PHE A 26 6.79 -6.38 -6.60
C PHE A 26 6.06 -6.20 -5.27
N THR A 27 6.44 -5.16 -4.55
CA THR A 27 5.84 -4.82 -3.26
C THR A 27 5.13 -3.47 -3.37
N THR A 28 3.97 -3.37 -2.75
CA THR A 28 3.18 -2.14 -2.66
C THR A 28 3.32 -1.56 -1.25
N ILE A 29 3.48 -0.25 -1.16
CA ILE A 29 3.46 0.50 0.10
C ILE A 29 2.33 1.52 0.01
N ASP A 30 1.43 1.47 0.98
CA ASP A 30 0.22 2.27 1.04
C ASP A 30 0.15 3.09 2.35
N ALA A 31 -0.58 4.20 2.32
CA ALA A 31 -0.89 5.02 3.49
C ALA A 31 -2.41 5.29 3.51
N ASN A 32 -3.14 4.58 4.35
CA ASN A 32 -4.61 4.60 4.37
C ASN A 32 -5.18 5.59 5.38
N GLY A 33 -6.38 6.10 5.09
CA GLY A 33 -7.15 6.89 6.06
C GLY A 33 -6.64 8.32 6.25
N LEU A 34 -5.94 8.88 5.26
CA LEU A 34 -5.46 10.27 5.28
C LEU A 34 -6.60 11.30 5.21
N ASP A 35 -7.76 10.88 4.72
CA ASP A 35 -8.99 11.66 4.55
C ASP A 35 -10.04 11.40 5.65
N VAL A 36 -9.72 10.54 6.62
CA VAL A 36 -10.62 10.23 7.75
C VAL A 36 -10.43 11.24 8.86
N ILE A 37 -11.50 11.96 9.19
CA ILE A 37 -11.50 12.95 10.28
C ILE A 37 -11.15 12.26 11.61
N GLY A 38 -10.17 12.83 12.32
CA GLY A 38 -9.70 12.33 13.62
C GLY A 38 -8.49 11.40 13.53
N ASN A 39 -8.08 10.98 12.34
CA ASN A 39 -6.82 10.26 12.16
C ASN A 39 -5.62 11.21 12.27
N ASP A 40 -4.52 10.70 12.83
CA ASP A 40 -3.22 11.38 12.82
C ASP A 40 -2.52 11.12 11.48
N VAL A 41 -2.73 12.04 10.54
CA VAL A 41 -2.18 11.97 9.17
C VAL A 41 -0.65 11.94 9.19
N GLU A 42 -0.02 12.69 10.09
CA GLU A 42 1.45 12.76 10.16
C GLU A 42 2.04 11.42 10.63
N ALA A 43 1.43 10.81 11.65
CA ALA A 43 1.84 9.48 12.11
C ALA A 43 1.67 8.42 11.01
N ILE A 44 0.56 8.43 10.27
CA ILE A 44 0.29 7.47 9.19
C ILE A 44 1.32 7.60 8.06
N VAL A 45 1.63 8.83 7.64
CA VAL A 45 2.60 9.07 6.57
C VAL A 45 4.01 8.69 7.02
N ASN A 46 4.39 9.02 8.26
CA ASN A 46 5.70 8.67 8.81
C ASN A 46 5.89 7.15 8.93
N ASP A 47 4.85 6.41 9.31
CA ASP A 47 4.89 4.93 9.30
C ASP A 47 5.12 4.38 7.88
N ALA A 48 4.37 4.87 6.88
CA ALA A 48 4.54 4.44 5.50
C ALA A 48 5.95 4.76 4.96
N ILE A 49 6.52 5.92 5.32
CA ILE A 49 7.90 6.28 4.99
C ILE A 49 8.89 5.33 5.67
N SER A 50 8.71 5.02 6.96
CA SER A 50 9.58 4.07 7.67
C SER A 50 9.57 2.71 7.01
N ARG A 51 8.39 2.16 6.69
CA ARG A 51 8.26 0.89 5.96
C ARG A 51 8.94 0.92 4.60
N ALA A 52 8.91 2.05 3.90
CA ALA A 52 9.60 2.22 2.63
C ALA A 52 11.13 2.22 2.78
N VAL A 53 11.65 2.91 3.80
CA VAL A 53 13.09 2.92 4.09
C VAL A 53 13.58 1.52 4.47
N ASP A 54 12.84 0.82 5.33
CA ASP A 54 13.19 -0.53 5.77
C ASP A 54 13.16 -1.54 4.61
N LEU A 55 12.13 -1.47 3.76
CA LEU A 55 12.02 -2.32 2.58
C LEU A 55 13.17 -2.04 1.61
N ALA A 56 13.48 -0.77 1.33
CA ALA A 56 14.54 -0.39 0.40
C ALA A 56 15.93 -0.93 0.78
N ALA A 57 16.16 -1.26 2.06
CA ALA A 57 17.40 -1.88 2.50
C ALA A 57 17.56 -3.36 2.06
N THR A 58 16.47 -4.01 1.64
CA THR A 58 16.42 -5.46 1.35
C THR A 58 15.71 -5.84 0.05
N PHE A 59 15.17 -4.86 -0.69
CA PHE A 59 14.39 -5.05 -1.92
C PHE A 59 15.26 -5.37 -3.15
#